data_AF-A0A1H8M493-F1
#
_entry.id   AF-A0A1H8M493-F1
#
_cell.length_a   1.000
_cell.length_b   1.000
_cell.length_c   1.000
_cell.angle_alpha   90.00
_cell.angle_beta   90.00
_cell.angle_gamma   90.00
#
_symmetry.space_group_name_H-M   'P 1'
#
loop_
_entity.id
_entity.type
_entity.pdbx_description
1 polymer ?
#
loop_
_entity_poly.entity_id
_entity_poly.type
_entity_poly.pdbx_seq_one_letter_code
_entity_poly.pdbx_strand_id
1 'polypeptide(L)'
;MIMISNLIKNTGSKLMKMGLVLLVIAQVSCKKSSILQEDPYGGGKSPLGIKFTGEEPTPSSGSSGDAVTFKIKGLLSHKDNFQFLVNEIEAKVTALTDSTVTVTIPDNASSGGTTVIADGQSFFGPKFTVDGKVSIDASFKAVNGTNGAINDLLQTPDGNYLLVGGFTNFESQAPSTPINHILLITRDGDFKPDLNAGTGSDGTLQTVNRLDNGQYIVGGLLSTFNNRKGINGITRLNIDGSLDSAAIEVINLKPQIPNLGLDTVAAFNGGVFGTVVKSFVREGKITILGNYQNYVKYFYPRSTRDFKVADVTKMNQIARLTQDGTMDSTYNYNPGTRQGYAGGNGDINDAFMQADGKIIAVGAFSTFNGLPANHIVRLNTDGSVDATFASGTGADGPVTSIRYNATTGKMILAGSFKTYGGKTRSGVVLLNADGSVDDTFQFGELTGGVPNFAAQLNNGKVLISGNFNKYNSIIRQGFMVLNADGSLAAGYNNTGAFQGRITKVVETTSALGNPAVILVGDFNKFDNTKVGNIVRVELKK
;
A
#
# COMPACT_ATOMS: atom_id res chain seq x y z
N MET A 1 -56.81 -12.30 -27.45
CA MET A 1 -56.78 -11.67 -28.79
C MET A 1 -55.31 -11.59 -29.22
N ILE A 2 -54.73 -12.73 -29.63
CA ILE A 2 -54.19 -13.03 -30.98
C ILE A 2 -52.96 -12.15 -31.31
N MET A 3 -51.73 -12.58 -31.02
CA MET A 3 -50.77 -13.34 -31.88
C MET A 3 -50.41 -12.72 -33.25
N ILE A 4 -49.12 -12.35 -33.37
CA ILE A 4 -48.13 -12.70 -34.42
C ILE A 4 -48.57 -12.69 -35.90
N SER A 5 -47.80 -11.93 -36.71
CA SER A 5 -47.29 -12.26 -38.06
C SER A 5 -47.56 -11.23 -39.16
N ASN A 6 -46.45 -10.81 -39.78
CA ASN A 6 -46.17 -10.74 -41.22
C ASN A 6 -47.07 -9.97 -42.22
N LEU A 7 -46.35 -9.49 -43.24
CA LEU A 7 -46.73 -9.18 -44.62
C LEU A 7 -47.15 -7.73 -44.94
N ILE A 8 -46.74 -7.10 -46.05
CA ILE A 8 -45.61 -7.20 -46.99
C ILE A 8 -45.89 -6.17 -48.12
N LYS A 9 -44.84 -5.48 -48.60
CA LYS A 9 -44.68 -4.88 -49.96
C LYS A 9 -45.66 -3.73 -50.35
N ASN A 10 -45.34 -2.79 -51.22
CA ASN A 10 -44.43 -2.83 -52.36
C ASN A 10 -44.14 -1.40 -52.85
N THR A 11 -42.88 -1.09 -53.15
CA THR A 11 -42.55 -0.27 -54.32
C THR A 11 -41.12 -0.61 -54.76
N GLY A 12 -41.03 -1.37 -55.86
CA GLY A 12 -40.00 -1.17 -56.88
C GLY A 12 -38.65 -1.88 -56.73
N SER A 13 -38.64 -3.21 -56.76
CA SER A 13 -37.45 -4.04 -56.98
C SER A 13 -36.86 -3.89 -58.40
N LYS A 14 -35.53 -3.73 -58.50
CA LYS A 14 -34.72 -4.25 -59.61
C LYS A 14 -34.14 -5.61 -59.18
N LEU A 15 -34.67 -6.71 -59.69
CA LEU A 15 -34.04 -8.04 -59.60
C LEU A 15 -34.71 -9.05 -60.53
N MET A 16 -33.94 -9.63 -61.45
CA MET A 16 -34.14 -10.97 -62.00
C MET A 16 -32.74 -11.43 -62.45
N LYS A 17 -32.03 -12.29 -61.68
CA LYS A 17 -31.97 -13.76 -61.82
C LYS A 17 -31.59 -14.17 -63.25
N MET A 18 -30.68 -15.11 -63.57
CA MET A 18 -30.13 -16.29 -62.91
C MET A 18 -29.12 -16.89 -63.92
N GLY A 19 -28.15 -17.72 -63.50
CA GLY A 19 -27.65 -18.76 -64.41
C GLY A 19 -26.14 -19.02 -64.42
N LEU A 20 -25.73 -20.00 -63.61
CA LEU A 20 -24.96 -21.19 -64.03
C LEU A 20 -23.73 -21.02 -64.96
N VAL A 21 -22.55 -21.28 -64.37
CA VAL A 21 -21.51 -22.22 -64.82
C VAL A 21 -21.22 -22.32 -66.33
N LEU A 22 -20.05 -21.85 -66.76
CA LEU A 22 -19.06 -22.56 -67.62
C LEU A 22 -18.02 -21.57 -68.16
N LEU A 23 -16.77 -21.61 -67.66
CA LEU A 23 -15.58 -21.93 -68.48
C LEU A 23 -14.33 -21.93 -67.59
N VAL A 24 -13.62 -23.05 -67.66
CA VAL A 24 -12.29 -23.27 -67.06
C VAL A 24 -11.23 -23.04 -68.16
N ILE A 25 -10.00 -22.76 -67.71
CA ILE A 25 -8.68 -23.04 -68.35
C ILE A 25 -8.05 -21.81 -69.05
N ALA A 26 -7.12 -21.08 -68.40
CA ALA A 26 -5.65 -21.31 -68.28
C ALA A 26 -4.89 -20.84 -69.54
N GLN A 27 -3.71 -20.20 -69.59
CA GLN A 27 -2.65 -19.71 -68.69
C GLN A 27 -1.75 -18.82 -69.54
N VAL A 28 -1.20 -17.71 -69.02
CA VAL A 28 0.24 -17.40 -69.13
C VAL A 28 0.68 -16.64 -67.86
N SER A 29 1.51 -17.35 -67.12
CA SER A 29 2.31 -17.00 -65.96
C SER A 29 3.05 -15.64 -66.05
N CYS A 30 2.80 -14.77 -65.07
CA CYS A 30 3.78 -13.80 -64.58
C CYS A 30 4.36 -14.34 -63.28
N LYS A 31 5.65 -14.70 -63.29
CA LYS A 31 6.41 -15.07 -62.09
C LYS A 31 6.58 -13.83 -61.20
N LYS A 32 5.68 -13.64 -60.23
CA LYS A 32 5.98 -12.85 -59.02
C LYS A 32 6.78 -13.77 -58.10
N SER A 33 8.06 -13.47 -57.88
CA SER A 33 8.83 -14.10 -56.83
C SER A 33 8.18 -13.76 -55.49
N SER A 34 7.46 -14.72 -54.91
CA SER A 34 7.17 -14.70 -53.48
C SER A 34 8.49 -14.94 -52.76
N ILE A 35 9.15 -13.85 -52.36
CA ILE A 35 10.03 -13.95 -51.20
C ILE A 35 9.06 -14.17 -50.03
N LEU A 36 8.77 -15.44 -49.74
CA LEU A 36 8.23 -15.82 -48.45
C LEU A 36 9.24 -15.30 -47.44
N GLN A 37 8.83 -14.34 -46.62
CA GLN A 37 9.53 -13.97 -45.41
C GLN A 37 9.89 -15.28 -44.68
N GLU A 38 11.16 -15.50 -44.35
CA GLU A 38 11.58 -16.69 -43.59
C GLU A 38 10.64 -16.84 -42.40
N ASP A 39 10.11 -18.05 -42.21
CA ASP A 39 9.25 -18.35 -41.06
C ASP A 39 10.01 -17.93 -39.80
N PRO A 40 9.55 -16.91 -39.05
CA PRO A 40 10.25 -16.44 -37.85
C PRO A 40 10.28 -17.52 -36.75
N TYR A 41 9.58 -18.64 -36.94
CA TYR A 41 9.58 -19.84 -36.08
C TYR A 41 10.18 -21.08 -36.77
N GLY A 42 10.69 -20.94 -37.99
CA GLY A 42 11.33 -21.98 -38.78
C GLY A 42 12.73 -22.32 -38.26
N GLY A 43 12.80 -22.98 -37.10
CA GLY A 43 14.06 -23.33 -36.44
C GLY A 43 13.94 -23.77 -34.98
N GLY A 44 12.72 -23.92 -34.44
CA GLY A 44 12.52 -24.41 -33.08
C GLY A 44 13.13 -25.80 -32.87
N LYS A 45 13.94 -25.96 -31.82
CA LYS A 45 14.46 -27.26 -31.40
C LYS A 45 13.29 -28.21 -31.11
N SER A 46 13.42 -29.48 -31.48
CA SER A 46 12.43 -30.50 -31.12
C SER A 46 12.28 -30.60 -29.58
N PRO A 47 11.05 -30.77 -29.05
CA PRO A 47 10.83 -30.91 -27.62
C PRO A 47 11.60 -32.12 -27.08
N LEU A 48 12.31 -31.96 -25.95
CA LEU A 48 13.12 -33.03 -25.34
C LEU A 48 12.29 -34.16 -24.71
N GLY A 49 10.96 -34.09 -24.75
CA GLY A 49 10.08 -35.07 -24.11
C GLY A 49 10.07 -35.02 -22.58
N ILE A 50 10.79 -34.05 -21.98
CA ILE A 50 10.81 -33.84 -20.53
C ILE A 50 9.45 -33.30 -20.09
N LYS A 51 8.84 -33.92 -19.08
CA LYS A 51 7.53 -33.49 -18.56
C LYS A 51 7.32 -33.87 -17.10
N PHE A 52 6.92 -32.91 -16.27
CA PHE A 52 6.39 -33.18 -14.93
C PHE A 52 5.02 -33.86 -15.00
N THR A 53 4.74 -34.80 -14.10
CA THR A 53 3.47 -35.54 -14.14
C THR A 53 2.27 -34.74 -13.61
N GLY A 54 2.50 -33.53 -13.07
CA GLY A 54 1.48 -32.67 -12.46
C GLY A 54 1.12 -33.05 -11.01
N GLU A 55 1.70 -34.13 -10.50
CA GLU A 55 1.54 -34.56 -9.11
C GLU A 55 2.37 -33.69 -8.15
N GLU A 56 1.93 -33.62 -6.90
CA GLU A 56 2.66 -32.91 -5.85
C GLU A 56 4.01 -33.57 -5.57
N PRO A 57 5.04 -32.78 -5.24
CA PRO A 57 6.30 -33.32 -4.77
C PRO A 57 6.14 -34.05 -3.44
N THR A 58 7.12 -34.88 -3.10
CA THR A 58 7.16 -35.62 -1.83
C THR A 58 8.45 -35.29 -1.08
N PRO A 59 8.38 -34.64 0.09
CA PRO A 59 7.20 -34.00 0.69
C PRO A 59 6.65 -32.81 -0.14
N SER A 60 5.42 -32.37 0.14
CA SER A 60 4.76 -31.26 -0.59
C SER A 60 5.25 -29.86 -0.19
N SER A 61 5.91 -29.76 0.97
CA SER A 61 6.68 -28.61 1.44
C SER A 61 7.99 -29.07 2.07
N GLY A 62 8.94 -28.16 2.28
CA GLY A 62 10.20 -28.46 2.95
C GLY A 62 11.05 -27.22 3.20
N SER A 63 11.97 -27.34 4.15
CA SER A 63 12.94 -26.31 4.53
C SER A 63 14.21 -26.41 3.69
N SER A 64 15.08 -25.39 3.77
CA SER A 64 16.42 -25.48 3.17
C SER A 64 17.16 -26.72 3.67
N GLY A 65 17.82 -27.44 2.77
CA GLY A 65 18.54 -28.69 3.06
C GLY A 65 17.69 -29.95 2.98
N ASP A 66 16.36 -29.85 2.97
CA ASP A 66 15.49 -31.03 2.85
C ASP A 66 15.59 -31.67 1.47
N ALA A 67 15.50 -33.00 1.43
CA ALA A 67 15.43 -33.76 0.18
C ALA A 67 13.98 -33.87 -0.29
N VAL A 68 13.69 -33.42 -1.51
CA VAL A 68 12.35 -33.39 -2.09
C VAL A 68 12.34 -34.08 -3.44
N THR A 69 11.39 -35.00 -3.62
CA THR A 69 11.23 -35.80 -4.83
C THR A 69 10.11 -35.24 -5.71
N PHE A 70 10.42 -34.97 -6.98
CA PHE A 70 9.48 -34.55 -8.00
C PHE A 70 9.29 -35.64 -9.03
N LYS A 71 8.04 -35.85 -9.48
CA LYS A 71 7.73 -36.81 -10.54
C LYS A 71 7.89 -36.17 -11.92
N ILE A 72 8.81 -36.73 -12.70
CA ILE A 72 9.23 -36.19 -13.99
C ILE A 72 9.61 -37.34 -14.94
N LYS A 73 9.19 -37.25 -16.19
CA LYS A 73 9.56 -38.21 -17.24
C LYS A 73 10.53 -37.57 -18.22
N GLY A 74 11.39 -38.39 -18.82
CA GLY A 74 12.31 -37.99 -19.90
C GLY A 74 13.55 -37.24 -19.44
N LEU A 75 13.72 -36.95 -18.14
CA LEU A 75 14.88 -36.20 -17.66
C LEU A 75 16.17 -37.03 -17.62
N LEU A 76 16.09 -38.34 -17.40
CA LEU A 76 17.27 -39.20 -17.27
C LEU A 76 18.16 -39.20 -18.52
N SER A 77 17.59 -39.05 -19.72
CA SER A 77 18.36 -38.94 -20.97
C SER A 77 19.19 -37.66 -21.08
N HIS A 78 18.94 -36.68 -20.21
CA HIS A 78 19.63 -35.39 -20.16
C HIS A 78 20.44 -35.21 -18.87
N LYS A 79 20.73 -36.31 -18.15
CA LYS A 79 21.36 -36.29 -16.82
C LYS A 79 22.67 -35.50 -16.71
N ASP A 80 23.40 -35.35 -17.82
CA ASP A 80 24.70 -34.69 -17.86
C ASP A 80 24.60 -33.20 -18.26
N ASN A 81 23.42 -32.73 -18.69
CA ASN A 81 23.21 -31.36 -19.16
C ASN A 81 21.82 -30.81 -18.80
N PHE A 82 21.54 -30.70 -17.50
CA PHE A 82 20.36 -30.03 -17.01
C PHE A 82 20.60 -29.30 -15.68
N GLN A 83 19.72 -28.34 -15.38
CA GLN A 83 19.61 -27.69 -14.08
C GLN A 83 18.20 -27.89 -13.55
N PHE A 84 18.08 -28.09 -12.23
CA PHE A 84 16.80 -28.05 -11.53
C PHE A 84 16.74 -26.80 -10.67
N LEU A 85 15.69 -26.01 -10.82
CA LEU A 85 15.51 -24.74 -10.14
C LEU A 85 14.27 -24.78 -9.24
N VAL A 86 14.41 -24.31 -8.00
CA VAL A 86 13.31 -24.01 -7.08
C VAL A 86 13.19 -22.48 -7.02
N ASN A 87 12.12 -21.95 -7.60
CA ASN A 87 11.91 -20.51 -7.76
C ASN A 87 13.14 -19.77 -8.33
N GLU A 88 13.66 -20.31 -9.44
CA GLU A 88 14.88 -19.90 -10.16
C GLU A 88 16.20 -19.93 -9.36
N ILE A 89 16.24 -20.58 -8.19
CA ILE A 89 17.47 -20.89 -7.47
C ILE A 89 17.84 -22.35 -7.73
N GLU A 90 19.07 -22.60 -8.18
CA GLU A 90 19.55 -23.93 -8.53
C GLU A 90 19.61 -24.85 -7.32
N ALA A 91 18.92 -25.99 -7.44
CA ALA A 91 18.84 -27.03 -6.44
C ALA A 91 19.78 -28.18 -6.79
N LYS A 92 20.47 -28.69 -5.77
CA LYS A 92 21.38 -29.81 -5.95
C LYS A 92 20.58 -31.09 -6.17
N VAL A 93 20.77 -31.75 -7.31
CA VAL A 93 20.18 -33.07 -7.58
C VAL A 93 20.93 -34.13 -6.79
N THR A 94 20.20 -34.95 -6.02
CA THR A 94 20.73 -36.02 -5.19
C THR A 94 20.38 -37.42 -5.70
N ALA A 95 19.29 -37.55 -6.45
CA ALA A 95 18.91 -38.78 -7.14
C ALA A 95 18.12 -38.47 -8.41
N LEU A 96 18.27 -39.29 -9.44
CA LEU A 96 17.56 -39.16 -10.72
C LEU A 96 17.21 -40.55 -11.25
N THR A 97 15.96 -40.73 -11.67
CA THR A 97 15.45 -41.94 -12.34
C THR A 97 14.66 -41.54 -13.58
N ASP A 98 14.12 -42.52 -14.32
CA ASP A 98 13.24 -42.26 -15.46
C ASP A 98 11.90 -41.60 -15.10
N SER A 99 11.50 -41.67 -13.82
CA SER A 99 10.20 -41.18 -13.36
C SER A 99 10.27 -40.15 -12.23
N THR A 100 11.45 -39.92 -11.65
CA THR A 100 11.64 -39.00 -10.52
C THR A 100 12.97 -38.27 -10.55
N VAL A 101 13.00 -37.08 -9.96
CA VAL A 101 14.22 -36.35 -9.59
C VAL A 101 14.11 -35.94 -8.13
N THR A 102 15.14 -36.22 -7.34
CA THR A 102 15.25 -35.77 -5.94
C THR A 102 16.28 -34.64 -5.88
N VAL A 103 15.91 -33.54 -5.26
CA VAL A 103 16.77 -32.38 -5.07
C VAL A 103 16.84 -31.99 -3.60
N THR A 104 17.95 -31.36 -3.21
CA THR A 104 18.07 -30.65 -1.93
C THR A 104 17.55 -29.23 -2.11
N ILE A 105 16.63 -28.79 -1.26
CA ILE A 105 16.11 -27.42 -1.31
C ILE A 105 17.25 -26.43 -1.04
N PRO A 106 17.51 -25.47 -1.95
CA PRO A 106 18.61 -24.53 -1.81
C PRO A 106 18.41 -23.57 -0.63
N ASP A 107 19.53 -23.08 -0.10
CA ASP A 107 19.51 -21.90 0.77
C ASP A 107 18.93 -20.70 0.01
N ASN A 108 18.20 -19.85 0.74
CA ASN A 108 17.53 -18.65 0.22
C ASN A 108 16.42 -18.89 -0.82
N ALA A 109 16.10 -20.15 -1.14
CA ALA A 109 14.89 -20.50 -1.89
C ALA A 109 13.65 -19.94 -1.21
N SER A 110 12.66 -19.57 -2.02
CA SER A 110 11.35 -19.14 -1.55
C SER A 110 10.25 -19.85 -2.31
N SER A 111 9.05 -19.88 -1.74
CA SER A 111 7.89 -20.55 -2.30
C SER A 111 7.60 -20.07 -3.72
N GLY A 112 7.49 -20.99 -4.67
CA GLY A 112 7.36 -20.64 -6.08
C GLY A 112 7.26 -21.84 -7.00
N GLY A 113 7.37 -21.59 -8.31
CA GLY A 113 7.38 -22.65 -9.32
C GLY A 113 8.73 -23.38 -9.36
N THR A 114 8.71 -24.65 -9.72
CA THR A 114 9.92 -25.40 -10.08
C THR A 114 10.15 -25.37 -11.59
N THR A 115 11.40 -25.44 -12.02
CA THR A 115 11.75 -25.44 -13.45
C THR A 115 12.95 -26.33 -13.69
N VAL A 116 12.89 -27.12 -14.75
CA VAL A 116 14.06 -27.81 -15.30
C VAL A 116 14.50 -27.09 -16.56
N ILE A 117 15.78 -26.77 -16.67
CA ILE A 117 16.39 -26.27 -17.90
C ILE A 117 17.31 -27.36 -18.42
N ALA A 118 17.04 -27.90 -19.60
CA ALA A 118 17.86 -28.92 -20.25
C ALA A 118 18.07 -28.56 -21.72
N ASP A 119 19.32 -28.64 -22.21
CA ASP A 119 19.71 -28.28 -23.58
C ASP A 119 19.15 -26.93 -24.12
N GLY A 120 18.96 -25.96 -23.21
CA GLY A 120 18.41 -24.63 -23.51
C GLY A 120 16.88 -24.57 -23.63
N GLN A 121 16.15 -25.61 -23.23
CA GLN A 121 14.69 -25.65 -23.16
C GLN A 121 14.23 -25.68 -21.69
N SER A 122 13.15 -24.94 -21.38
CA SER A 122 12.58 -24.85 -20.02
C SER A 122 11.32 -25.71 -19.88
N PHE A 123 11.25 -26.47 -18.80
CA PHE A 123 10.12 -27.33 -18.45
C PHE A 123 9.60 -26.94 -17.07
N PHE A 124 8.36 -26.44 -17.03
CA PHE A 124 7.75 -25.96 -15.78
C PHE A 124 7.15 -27.10 -14.97
N GLY A 125 7.51 -27.15 -13.70
CA GLY A 125 7.03 -28.13 -12.73
C GLY A 125 5.96 -27.58 -11.79
N PRO A 126 5.56 -28.39 -10.80
CA PRO A 126 4.59 -27.96 -9.79
C PRO A 126 5.15 -26.79 -8.96
N LYS A 127 4.24 -26.06 -8.29
CA LYS A 127 4.62 -25.14 -7.23
C LYS A 127 5.15 -25.92 -6.03
N PHE A 128 6.11 -25.35 -5.34
CA PHE A 128 6.67 -25.90 -4.10
C PHE A 128 6.65 -24.83 -3.01
N THR A 129 6.22 -25.23 -1.81
CA THR A 129 6.20 -24.37 -0.62
C THR A 129 7.50 -24.55 0.14
N VAL A 130 8.25 -23.46 0.30
CA VAL A 130 9.45 -23.45 1.14
C VAL A 130 9.04 -23.09 2.56
N ASP A 131 9.29 -24.02 3.48
CA ASP A 131 9.03 -23.81 4.90
C ASP A 131 10.07 -22.88 5.51
N GLY A 132 9.63 -22.07 6.46
CA GLY A 132 10.51 -21.12 7.14
C GLY A 132 9.83 -20.40 8.29
N LYS A 133 10.45 -19.30 8.70
CA LYS A 133 10.07 -18.50 9.87
C LYS A 133 8.95 -17.51 9.58
N VAL A 134 8.64 -17.26 8.31
CA VAL A 134 7.55 -16.38 7.90
C VAL A 134 6.41 -17.19 7.35
N SER A 135 5.21 -17.00 7.90
CA SER A 135 3.97 -17.63 7.43
C SER A 135 2.77 -16.76 7.74
N ILE A 136 1.71 -16.86 6.92
CA ILE A 136 0.41 -16.27 7.26
C ILE A 136 -0.10 -16.91 8.55
N ASP A 137 -0.55 -16.10 9.50
CA ASP A 137 -1.19 -16.59 10.73
C ASP A 137 -2.64 -17.00 10.43
N ALA A 138 -2.87 -18.32 10.35
CA ALA A 138 -4.19 -18.89 10.09
C ALA A 138 -5.24 -18.60 11.19
N SER A 139 -4.82 -18.16 12.38
CA SER A 139 -5.74 -17.77 13.45
C SER A 139 -6.29 -16.35 13.31
N PHE A 140 -5.76 -15.56 12.38
CA PHE A 140 -6.28 -14.22 12.09
C PHE A 140 -7.53 -14.32 11.23
N LYS A 141 -8.62 -13.74 11.71
CA LYS A 141 -9.97 -13.92 11.16
C LYS A 141 -10.25 -13.10 9.89
N ALA A 142 -9.45 -12.09 9.60
CA ALA A 142 -9.57 -11.36 8.34
C ALA A 142 -8.96 -12.21 7.21
N VAL A 143 -9.81 -12.64 6.27
CA VAL A 143 -9.44 -13.49 5.14
C VAL A 143 -9.56 -12.71 3.84
N ASN A 144 -10.75 -12.18 3.55
CA ASN A 144 -10.98 -11.38 2.35
C ASN A 144 -10.61 -9.91 2.55
N GLY A 145 -10.51 -9.45 3.79
CA GLY A 145 -10.12 -8.09 4.18
C GLY A 145 -11.00 -7.01 3.55
N THR A 146 -10.41 -5.87 3.19
CA THR A 146 -11.15 -4.73 2.60
C THR A 146 -11.13 -4.74 1.07
N ASN A 147 -12.13 -4.11 0.44
CA ASN A 147 -12.19 -3.91 -1.02
C ASN A 147 -11.35 -2.73 -1.55
N GLY A 148 -10.65 -2.02 -0.67
CA GLY A 148 -9.81 -0.87 -1.00
C GLY A 148 -8.74 -0.64 0.08
N ALA A 149 -7.81 0.27 -0.19
CA ALA A 149 -6.63 0.49 0.64
C ALA A 149 -6.97 0.83 2.10
N ILE A 150 -6.22 0.25 3.05
CA ILE A 150 -6.16 0.70 4.44
C ILE A 150 -4.98 1.66 4.56
N ASN A 151 -5.24 2.92 4.90
CA ASN A 151 -4.22 3.97 4.93
C ASN A 151 -3.60 4.16 6.32
N ASP A 152 -4.38 3.91 7.38
CA ASP A 152 -3.90 3.95 8.76
C ASP A 152 -4.68 2.97 9.65
N LEU A 153 -4.04 2.58 10.75
CA LEU A 153 -4.56 1.65 11.75
C LEU A 153 -4.19 2.18 13.13
N LEU A 154 -5.18 2.38 14.00
CA LEU A 154 -4.99 2.80 15.38
C LEU A 154 -5.41 1.67 16.32
N GLN A 155 -4.53 1.23 17.21
CA GLN A 155 -4.90 0.33 18.29
C GLN A 155 -5.65 1.12 19.37
N THR A 156 -6.84 0.65 19.73
CA THR A 156 -7.66 1.25 20.78
C THR A 156 -7.23 0.72 22.16
N PRO A 157 -7.56 1.40 23.27
CA PRO A 157 -7.15 0.99 24.62
C PRO A 157 -7.60 -0.43 25.04
N ASP A 158 -8.70 -0.92 24.47
CA ASP A 158 -9.23 -2.28 24.67
C ASP A 158 -8.56 -3.32 23.74
N GLY A 159 -7.54 -2.93 22.98
CA GLY A 159 -6.72 -3.81 22.13
C GLY A 159 -7.32 -4.10 20.74
N ASN A 160 -8.47 -3.51 20.40
CA ASN A 160 -9.07 -3.57 19.07
C ASN A 160 -8.32 -2.63 18.10
N TYR A 161 -8.66 -2.69 16.81
CA TYR A 161 -8.05 -1.85 15.78
C TYR A 161 -9.10 -1.05 15.02
N LEU A 162 -8.98 0.28 15.08
CA LEU A 162 -9.74 1.22 14.25
C LEU A 162 -8.97 1.43 12.94
N LEU A 163 -9.58 1.05 11.82
CA LEU A 163 -9.00 1.14 10.49
C LEU A 163 -9.62 2.32 9.74
N VAL A 164 -8.79 3.06 9.01
CA VAL A 164 -9.26 4.11 8.08
C VAL A 164 -8.62 3.94 6.71
N GLY A 165 -9.35 4.29 5.65
CA GLY A 165 -8.85 4.07 4.30
C GLY A 165 -9.81 4.43 3.17
N GLY A 166 -9.51 3.89 1.98
CA GLY A 166 -10.29 4.05 0.75
C GLY A 166 -11.28 2.90 0.49
N PHE A 167 -11.72 2.20 1.53
CA PHE A 167 -12.59 1.03 1.43
C PHE A 167 -14.06 1.34 1.78
N THR A 168 -14.96 0.49 1.27
CA THR A 168 -16.41 0.54 1.55
C THR A 168 -16.98 -0.82 1.96
N ASN A 169 -16.10 -1.82 2.11
CA ASN A 169 -16.47 -3.17 2.46
C ASN A 169 -15.36 -3.86 3.26
N PHE A 170 -15.75 -4.80 4.11
CA PHE A 170 -14.87 -5.72 4.80
C PHE A 170 -15.47 -7.13 4.78
N GLU A 171 -14.63 -8.14 4.52
CA GLU A 171 -14.99 -9.56 4.45
C GLU A 171 -16.07 -9.92 3.42
N SER A 172 -16.29 -9.08 2.39
CA SER A 172 -17.39 -9.25 1.42
C SER A 172 -18.77 -9.34 2.07
N GLN A 173 -18.91 -8.82 3.30
CA GLN A 173 -20.15 -8.83 4.05
C GLN A 173 -21.03 -7.63 3.65
N ALA A 174 -22.34 -7.77 3.79
CA ALA A 174 -23.30 -6.66 3.64
C ALA A 174 -23.76 -6.23 5.05
N PRO A 175 -22.98 -5.41 5.78
CA PRO A 175 -23.34 -5.01 7.13
C PRO A 175 -24.61 -4.15 7.14
N SER A 176 -25.37 -4.20 8.23
CA SER A 176 -26.58 -3.40 8.42
C SER A 176 -26.30 -1.89 8.46
N THR A 177 -25.10 -1.51 8.92
CA THR A 177 -24.57 -0.15 8.81
C THR A 177 -23.49 -0.13 7.72
N PRO A 178 -23.59 0.73 6.70
CA PRO A 178 -22.58 0.83 5.65
C PRO A 178 -21.19 1.13 6.21
N ILE A 179 -20.18 0.41 5.72
CA ILE A 179 -18.78 0.76 5.95
C ILE A 179 -18.42 1.81 4.91
N ASN A 180 -18.03 3.01 5.34
CA ASN A 180 -17.49 4.04 4.46
C ASN A 180 -16.23 4.62 5.08
N HIS A 181 -15.07 4.14 4.61
CA HIS A 181 -13.73 4.63 4.92
C HIS A 181 -13.24 4.47 6.36
N ILE A 182 -14.07 3.91 7.26
CA ILE A 182 -13.73 3.65 8.66
C ILE A 182 -14.44 2.38 9.15
N LEU A 183 -13.74 1.55 9.94
CA LEU A 183 -14.33 0.40 10.63
C LEU A 183 -13.52 -0.01 11.86
N LEU A 184 -14.11 -0.83 12.72
CA LEU A 184 -13.46 -1.42 13.89
C LEU A 184 -13.33 -2.93 13.70
N ILE A 185 -12.16 -3.49 14.01
CA ILE A 185 -11.94 -4.94 14.11
C ILE A 185 -11.43 -5.33 15.49
N THR A 186 -11.67 -6.57 15.88
CA THR A 186 -11.04 -7.16 17.06
C THR A 186 -9.53 -7.34 16.88
N ARG A 187 -8.81 -7.59 17.98
CA ARG A 187 -7.37 -7.92 17.93
C ARG A 187 -7.04 -9.09 17.00
N ASP A 188 -7.98 -10.01 16.83
CA ASP A 188 -7.84 -11.20 16.00
C ASP A 188 -8.41 -11.04 14.59
N GLY A 189 -8.82 -9.82 14.18
CA GLY A 189 -9.21 -9.53 12.81
C GLY A 189 -10.70 -9.68 12.51
N ASP A 190 -11.52 -10.01 13.51
CA ASP A 190 -12.98 -10.10 13.34
C ASP A 190 -13.63 -8.72 13.20
N PHE A 191 -14.66 -8.60 12.35
CA PHE A 191 -15.41 -7.35 12.22
C PHE A 191 -16.18 -7.04 13.52
N LYS A 192 -16.10 -5.79 13.98
CA LYS A 192 -16.81 -5.32 15.17
C LYS A 192 -17.82 -4.24 14.78
N PRO A 193 -19.14 -4.51 14.87
CA PRO A 193 -20.18 -3.58 14.42
C PRO A 193 -20.43 -2.40 15.38
N ASP A 194 -19.70 -2.33 16.49
CA ASP A 194 -19.93 -1.37 17.59
C ASP A 194 -19.53 0.09 17.25
N LEU A 195 -19.04 0.36 16.04
CA LEU A 195 -18.63 1.70 15.61
C LEU A 195 -19.82 2.48 15.05
N ASN A 196 -20.24 3.54 15.74
CA ASN A 196 -21.37 4.40 15.41
C ASN A 196 -21.04 5.47 14.35
N ALA A 197 -20.35 5.10 13.27
CA ALA A 197 -19.94 6.04 12.22
C ALA A 197 -21.10 6.55 11.33
N GLY A 198 -22.29 5.96 11.45
CA GLY A 198 -23.45 6.29 10.60
C GLY A 198 -23.16 6.00 9.13
N THR A 199 -23.35 6.98 8.23
CA THR A 199 -22.93 6.82 6.82
C THR A 199 -21.43 7.02 6.59
N GLY A 200 -20.62 7.22 7.64
CA GLY A 200 -19.17 7.36 7.55
C GLY A 200 -18.74 8.61 6.76
N SER A 201 -17.53 8.59 6.21
CA SER A 201 -17.02 9.71 5.40
C SER A 201 -17.47 9.61 3.94
N ASP A 202 -17.59 10.73 3.24
CA ASP A 202 -17.83 10.77 1.78
C ASP A 202 -16.55 10.63 0.94
N GLY A 203 -15.40 10.57 1.58
CA GLY A 203 -14.13 10.41 0.89
C GLY A 203 -13.08 9.71 1.73
N THR A 204 -11.93 9.48 1.10
CA THR A 204 -10.89 8.62 1.67
C THR A 204 -10.28 9.25 2.92
N LEU A 205 -10.24 8.46 3.99
CA LEU A 205 -9.52 8.79 5.21
C LEU A 205 -8.07 8.29 5.12
N GLN A 206 -7.12 9.09 5.57
CA GLN A 206 -5.68 8.85 5.48
C GLN A 206 -5.01 8.68 6.85
N THR A 207 -5.60 9.26 7.90
CA THR A 207 -5.00 9.29 9.24
C THR A 207 -6.07 9.23 10.31
N VAL A 208 -5.75 8.55 11.41
CA VAL A 208 -6.58 8.52 12.61
C VAL A 208 -5.70 8.58 13.85
N ASN A 209 -6.06 9.44 14.80
CA ASN A 209 -5.38 9.56 16.09
C ASN A 209 -6.38 9.69 17.23
N ARG A 210 -5.94 9.35 18.44
CA ARG A 210 -6.71 9.52 19.67
C ARG A 210 -6.33 10.82 20.36
N LEU A 211 -7.33 11.55 20.86
CA LEU A 211 -7.17 12.72 21.71
C LEU A 211 -7.08 12.32 23.18
N ASP A 212 -6.56 13.22 24.03
CA ASP A 212 -6.36 12.95 25.47
C ASP A 212 -7.67 12.60 26.19
N ASN A 213 -8.79 13.19 25.75
CA ASN A 213 -10.13 12.92 26.27
C ASN A 213 -10.76 11.62 25.72
N GLY A 214 -10.03 10.88 24.89
CA GLY A 214 -10.41 9.61 24.29
C GLY A 214 -11.18 9.68 22.99
N GLN A 215 -11.63 10.87 22.57
CA GLN A 215 -12.19 11.08 21.23
C GLN A 215 -11.15 10.77 20.14
N TYR A 216 -11.61 10.63 18.90
CA TYR A 216 -10.74 10.44 17.74
C TYR A 216 -10.70 11.68 16.88
N ILE A 217 -9.57 11.90 16.21
CA ILE A 217 -9.45 12.84 15.10
C ILE A 217 -9.15 12.03 13.84
N VAL A 218 -9.93 12.25 12.79
CA VAL A 218 -9.77 11.57 11.48
C VAL A 218 -9.55 12.62 10.40
N GLY A 219 -8.60 12.36 9.50
CA GLY A 219 -8.25 13.27 8.41
C GLY A 219 -8.04 12.54 7.10
N GLY A 220 -8.24 13.25 6.00
CA GLY A 220 -8.13 12.72 4.64
C GLY A 220 -8.61 13.72 3.60
N LEU A 221 -9.25 13.21 2.54
CA LEU A 221 -10.00 13.99 1.57
C LEU A 221 -11.49 13.76 1.82
N LEU A 222 -12.11 14.61 2.63
CA LEU A 222 -13.52 14.51 2.99
C LEU A 222 -14.19 15.89 3.06
N SER A 223 -15.47 15.91 2.72
CA SER A 223 -16.33 17.10 2.83
C SER A 223 -17.53 16.89 3.75
N THR A 224 -17.83 15.62 4.06
CA THR A 224 -18.87 15.23 5.01
C THR A 224 -18.45 14.02 5.84
N PHE A 225 -19.12 13.88 6.98
CA PHE A 225 -19.11 12.66 7.79
C PHE A 225 -20.52 12.46 8.34
N ASN A 226 -21.05 11.24 8.24
CA ASN A 226 -22.44 10.91 8.56
C ASN A 226 -23.43 11.89 7.89
N ASN A 227 -23.21 12.19 6.59
CA ASN A 227 -23.93 13.16 5.77
C ASN A 227 -23.90 14.63 6.27
N ARG A 228 -23.17 14.92 7.35
CA ARG A 228 -23.03 16.29 7.86
C ARG A 228 -22.05 17.08 6.98
N LYS A 229 -22.55 18.15 6.37
CA LYS A 229 -21.76 19.12 5.60
C LYS A 229 -20.99 20.07 6.51
N GLY A 230 -20.05 20.81 5.93
CA GLY A 230 -19.23 21.78 6.64
C GLY A 230 -18.03 21.14 7.35
N ILE A 231 -17.55 20.02 6.83
CA ILE A 231 -16.29 19.39 7.21
C ILE A 231 -15.30 19.61 6.06
N ASN A 232 -14.03 19.88 6.34
CA ASN A 232 -13.02 20.12 5.31
C ASN A 232 -11.72 19.39 5.67
N GLY A 233 -11.52 18.19 5.13
CA GLY A 233 -10.25 17.45 5.26
C GLY A 233 -9.98 16.80 6.63
N ILE A 234 -10.65 17.23 7.70
CA ILE A 234 -10.47 16.70 9.07
C ILE A 234 -11.72 16.91 9.93
N THR A 235 -12.03 15.97 10.83
CA THR A 235 -13.10 16.10 11.83
C THR A 235 -12.82 15.27 13.08
N ARG A 236 -13.56 15.56 14.16
CA ARG A 236 -13.50 14.85 15.44
C ARG A 236 -14.68 13.90 15.60
N LEU A 237 -14.41 12.71 16.12
CA LEU A 237 -15.39 11.67 16.41
C LEU A 237 -15.41 11.39 17.92
N ASN A 238 -16.56 11.05 18.45
CA ASN A 238 -16.71 10.53 19.81
C ASN A 238 -16.04 9.16 19.97
N ILE A 239 -15.91 8.70 21.21
CA ILE A 239 -15.28 7.41 21.55
C ILE A 239 -16.02 6.24 20.87
N ASP A 240 -17.32 6.37 20.66
CA ASP A 240 -18.15 5.37 19.96
C ASP A 240 -18.06 5.48 18.42
N GLY A 241 -17.30 6.44 17.88
CA GLY A 241 -17.17 6.68 16.44
C GLY A 241 -18.21 7.61 15.82
N SER A 242 -19.21 8.06 16.60
CA SER A 242 -20.19 9.04 16.11
C SER A 242 -19.55 10.41 15.85
N LEU A 243 -20.05 11.16 14.87
CA LEU A 243 -19.58 12.52 14.62
C LEU A 243 -19.83 13.40 15.84
N ASP A 244 -18.78 14.00 16.38
CA ASP A 244 -18.91 14.99 17.43
C ASP A 244 -19.56 16.26 16.84
N SER A 245 -20.78 16.53 17.27
CA SER A 245 -21.65 17.57 16.70
C SER A 245 -22.12 18.55 17.77
N ALA A 246 -22.29 19.80 17.39
CA ALA A 246 -22.78 20.87 18.26
C ALA A 246 -23.97 21.59 17.60
N ALA A 247 -24.91 22.05 18.44
CA ALA A 247 -25.93 23.02 18.03
C ALA A 247 -25.39 24.43 18.22
N ILE A 248 -25.51 25.26 17.18
CA ILE A 248 -24.97 26.63 17.12
C ILE A 248 -26.02 27.59 16.61
N GLU A 249 -25.96 28.83 17.08
CA GLU A 249 -26.78 29.92 16.57
C GLU A 249 -26.30 30.38 15.19
N VAL A 250 -27.27 30.64 14.32
CA VAL A 250 -27.09 31.17 12.96
C VAL A 250 -28.14 32.23 12.68
N ILE A 251 -27.90 33.06 11.67
CA ILE A 251 -28.86 34.09 11.23
C ILE A 251 -30.13 33.41 10.71
N ASN A 252 -31.26 33.73 11.36
CA ASN A 252 -32.58 33.35 10.89
C ASN A 252 -33.16 34.41 9.93
N LEU A 253 -33.13 34.13 8.63
CA LEU A 253 -33.76 34.99 7.61
C LEU A 253 -35.29 34.83 7.53
N LYS A 254 -35.87 33.91 8.31
CA LYS A 254 -37.31 33.63 8.37
C LYS A 254 -37.76 33.57 9.85
N PRO A 255 -37.88 34.73 10.53
CA PRO A 255 -38.20 34.79 11.96
C PRO A 255 -39.48 34.05 12.36
N GLN A 256 -40.44 33.92 11.44
CA GLN A 256 -41.68 33.16 11.60
C GLN A 256 -41.46 31.64 11.75
N ILE A 257 -40.26 31.13 11.48
CA ILE A 257 -39.85 29.75 11.69
C ILE A 257 -38.66 29.75 12.67
N PRO A 258 -38.90 29.80 14.00
CA PRO A 258 -37.85 30.06 14.99
C PRO A 258 -36.70 29.05 14.98
N ASN A 259 -36.97 27.79 14.65
CA ASN A 259 -35.96 26.73 14.62
C ASN A 259 -34.89 26.90 13.52
N LEU A 260 -35.07 27.83 12.57
CA LEU A 260 -34.04 28.17 11.58
C LEU A 260 -32.91 29.05 12.13
N GLY A 261 -33.03 29.53 13.39
CA GLY A 261 -31.95 30.21 14.10
C GLY A 261 -30.91 29.29 14.74
N LEU A 262 -31.10 27.97 14.66
CA LEU A 262 -30.16 26.97 15.14
C LEU A 262 -29.76 26.03 13.99
N ASP A 263 -28.49 25.68 13.94
CA ASP A 263 -27.97 24.64 13.06
C ASP A 263 -27.15 23.62 13.85
N THR A 264 -27.15 22.38 13.37
CA THR A 264 -26.30 21.32 13.91
C THR A 264 -25.09 21.18 12.98
N VAL A 265 -23.89 21.27 13.52
CA VAL A 265 -22.63 21.20 12.75
C VAL A 265 -21.64 20.26 13.43
N ALA A 266 -20.53 19.94 12.77
CA ALA A 266 -19.40 19.32 13.44
C ALA A 266 -18.86 20.26 14.53
N ALA A 267 -18.63 19.73 15.73
CA ALA A 267 -18.08 20.51 16.84
C ALA A 267 -16.64 20.97 16.57
N PHE A 268 -15.90 20.20 15.77
CA PHE A 268 -14.59 20.58 15.24
C PHE A 268 -14.75 21.58 14.09
N ASN A 269 -14.66 22.87 14.38
CA ASN A 269 -14.83 23.95 13.41
C ASN A 269 -13.47 24.43 12.90
N GLY A 270 -12.93 23.68 11.95
CA GLY A 270 -11.73 24.03 11.20
C GLY A 270 -11.29 22.90 10.30
N GLY A 271 -10.51 23.23 9.27
CA GLY A 271 -10.06 22.23 8.32
C GLY A 271 -9.21 22.81 7.21
N VAL A 272 -9.09 22.07 6.11
CA VAL A 272 -8.28 22.45 4.95
C VAL A 272 -8.99 22.14 3.64
N PHE A 273 -8.70 22.94 2.60
CA PHE A 273 -9.08 22.60 1.23
C PHE A 273 -7.97 21.76 0.59
N GLY A 274 -8.16 20.44 0.62
CA GLY A 274 -7.22 19.46 0.10
C GLY A 274 -7.17 18.22 0.98
N THR A 275 -6.08 17.45 0.87
CA THR A 275 -5.94 16.19 1.59
C THR A 275 -5.06 16.36 2.82
N VAL A 276 -5.56 15.96 3.98
CA VAL A 276 -4.70 15.69 5.15
C VAL A 276 -4.08 14.31 4.96
N VAL A 277 -2.75 14.23 4.90
CA VAL A 277 -1.98 12.99 4.71
C VAL A 277 -1.62 12.37 6.07
N LYS A 278 -1.19 13.21 7.03
CA LYS A 278 -0.90 12.82 8.42
C LYS A 278 -1.46 13.81 9.40
N SER A 279 -1.86 13.31 10.56
CA SER A 279 -2.17 14.11 11.73
C SER A 279 -1.38 13.59 12.93
N PHE A 280 -1.06 14.49 13.86
CA PHE A 280 -0.38 14.17 15.11
C PHE A 280 -1.06 14.90 16.25
N VAL A 281 -1.22 14.24 17.38
CA VAL A 281 -1.79 14.82 18.61
C VAL A 281 -0.69 14.93 19.65
N ARG A 282 -0.51 16.13 20.20
CA ARG A 282 0.42 16.39 21.31
C ARG A 282 -0.07 17.57 22.12
N GLU A 283 -0.08 17.45 23.45
CA GLU A 283 -0.35 18.56 24.38
C GLU A 283 -1.66 19.30 24.04
N GLY A 284 -2.73 18.56 23.75
CA GLY A 284 -4.04 19.14 23.37
C GLY A 284 -4.06 19.87 22.02
N LYS A 285 -3.02 19.74 21.19
CA LYS A 285 -2.95 20.30 19.84
C LYS A 285 -2.93 19.20 18.78
N ILE A 286 -3.43 19.53 17.60
CA ILE A 286 -3.48 18.64 16.44
C ILE A 286 -2.64 19.28 15.34
N THR A 287 -1.52 18.67 14.95
CA THR A 287 -0.72 19.13 13.80
C THR A 287 -1.06 18.28 12.59
N ILE A 288 -1.45 18.94 11.49
CA ILE A 288 -1.84 18.29 10.24
C ILE A 288 -0.83 18.59 9.14
N LEU A 289 -0.48 17.58 8.35
CA LEU A 289 0.37 17.68 7.18
C LEU A 289 -0.33 17.06 5.98
N GLY A 290 -0.18 17.66 4.81
CA GLY A 290 -0.73 17.08 3.58
C GLY A 290 -0.68 18.02 2.39
N ASN A 291 -1.53 17.76 1.41
CA ASN A 291 -1.51 18.43 0.11
C ASN A 291 -2.69 19.40 0.04
N TYR A 292 -2.50 20.57 0.64
CA TYR A 292 -3.47 21.66 0.71
C TYR A 292 -2.74 23.01 0.74
N GLN A 293 -3.48 24.08 0.40
CA GLN A 293 -2.94 25.45 0.37
C GLN A 293 -3.66 26.40 1.32
N ASN A 294 -4.78 25.97 1.90
CA ASN A 294 -5.65 26.83 2.69
C ASN A 294 -6.15 26.09 3.93
N TYR A 295 -6.10 26.78 5.06
CA TYR A 295 -6.91 26.51 6.23
C TYR A 295 -8.27 27.22 6.08
N VAL A 296 -9.34 26.59 6.56
CA VAL A 296 -10.69 27.13 6.54
C VAL A 296 -11.38 26.95 7.90
N LYS A 297 -12.15 27.94 8.32
CA LYS A 297 -13.04 27.90 9.49
C LYS A 297 -14.37 28.56 9.16
N TYR A 298 -15.49 28.05 9.68
CA TYR A 298 -16.79 28.69 9.50
C TYR A 298 -17.06 29.75 10.56
N PHE A 299 -17.54 30.91 10.13
CA PHE A 299 -17.97 32.01 10.98
C PHE A 299 -19.50 32.00 11.12
N TYR A 300 -19.98 31.19 12.05
CA TYR A 300 -21.41 30.95 12.25
C TYR A 300 -22.26 32.18 12.60
N PRO A 301 -21.78 33.18 13.36
CA PRO A 301 -22.57 34.40 13.64
C PRO A 301 -22.99 35.20 12.40
N ARG A 302 -22.32 35.01 11.25
CA ARG A 302 -22.72 35.60 9.96
C ARG A 302 -23.24 34.58 8.95
N SER A 303 -23.39 33.34 9.37
CA SER A 303 -23.92 32.26 8.54
C SER A 303 -25.42 32.12 8.74
N THR A 304 -26.11 31.57 7.75
CA THR A 304 -27.46 31.01 7.92
C THR A 304 -27.35 29.48 7.97
N ARG A 305 -28.47 28.77 8.12
CA ARG A 305 -28.48 27.31 7.98
C ARG A 305 -28.02 26.86 6.59
N ASP A 306 -28.46 27.56 5.55
CA ASP A 306 -28.26 27.15 4.15
C ASP A 306 -26.98 27.75 3.53
N PHE A 307 -26.44 28.83 4.10
CA PHE A 307 -25.24 29.51 3.62
C PHE A 307 -24.22 29.73 4.75
N LYS A 308 -23.01 29.18 4.58
CA LYS A 308 -21.93 29.32 5.55
C LYS A 308 -20.90 30.34 5.10
N VAL A 309 -20.65 31.33 5.94
CA VAL A 309 -19.52 32.25 5.78
C VAL A 309 -18.28 31.55 6.29
N ALA A 310 -17.25 31.49 5.46
CA ALA A 310 -15.98 30.87 5.78
C ALA A 310 -14.87 31.92 5.84
N ASP A 311 -14.00 31.79 6.84
CA ASP A 311 -12.72 32.48 6.90
C ASP A 311 -11.65 31.55 6.34
N VAL A 312 -10.84 32.05 5.41
CA VAL A 312 -9.86 31.26 4.66
C VAL A 312 -8.50 31.90 4.82
N THR A 313 -7.58 31.17 5.43
CA THR A 313 -6.19 31.59 5.58
C THR A 313 -5.31 30.71 4.71
N LYS A 314 -4.47 31.32 3.88
CA LYS A 314 -3.47 30.56 3.11
C LYS A 314 -2.51 29.88 4.08
N MET A 315 -2.51 28.55 4.09
CA MET A 315 -1.63 27.71 4.90
C MET A 315 -1.18 26.55 4.02
N ASN A 316 0.09 26.56 3.63
CA ASN A 316 0.60 25.57 2.68
C ASN A 316 1.06 24.32 3.43
N GLN A 317 0.39 23.20 3.14
CA GLN A 317 0.71 21.84 3.54
C GLN A 317 0.78 21.52 5.03
N ILE A 318 0.96 22.49 5.92
CA ILE A 318 1.10 22.28 7.36
C ILE A 318 0.33 23.33 8.14
N ALA A 319 -0.43 22.88 9.14
CA ALA A 319 -1.11 23.72 10.12
C ALA A 319 -1.17 22.99 11.47
N ARG A 320 -1.20 23.76 12.56
CA ARG A 320 -1.54 23.24 13.89
C ARG A 320 -2.88 23.82 14.33
N LEU A 321 -3.71 22.97 14.91
CA LEU A 321 -5.07 23.27 15.31
C LEU A 321 -5.24 22.99 16.81
N THR A 322 -6.13 23.73 17.47
CA THR A 322 -6.70 23.36 18.76
C THR A 322 -7.77 22.28 18.59
N GLN A 323 -8.22 21.69 19.71
CA GLN A 323 -9.23 20.63 19.66
C GLN A 323 -10.59 21.10 19.13
N ASP A 324 -10.91 22.39 19.13
CA ASP A 324 -12.12 22.96 18.52
C ASP A 324 -11.96 23.27 17.01
N GLY A 325 -10.79 22.98 16.42
CA GLY A 325 -10.46 23.25 15.02
C GLY A 325 -9.90 24.65 14.75
N THR A 326 -9.78 25.53 15.75
CA THR A 326 -9.16 26.84 15.56
C THR A 326 -7.67 26.69 15.22
N MET A 327 -7.20 27.42 14.20
CA MET A 327 -5.78 27.42 13.81
C MET A 327 -4.92 28.10 14.87
N ASP A 328 -3.79 27.48 15.18
CA ASP A 328 -2.74 28.02 16.03
C ASP A 328 -1.78 28.89 15.21
N SER A 329 -1.96 30.21 15.29
CA SER A 329 -1.14 31.20 14.57
C SER A 329 0.29 31.35 15.11
N THR A 330 0.68 30.57 16.11
CA THR A 330 2.08 30.49 16.58
C THR A 330 2.90 29.42 15.86
N TYR A 331 2.26 28.61 14.99
CA TYR A 331 2.90 27.49 14.32
C TYR A 331 2.93 27.67 12.80
N ASN A 332 4.14 27.68 12.21
CA ASN A 332 4.36 27.84 10.76
C ASN A 332 3.57 28.99 10.11
N TYR A 333 3.43 30.11 10.81
CA TYR A 333 2.62 31.27 10.40
C TYR A 333 3.45 32.56 10.41
N ASN A 334 3.22 33.42 9.40
CA ASN A 334 3.83 34.73 9.28
C ASN A 334 2.81 35.82 9.66
N PRO A 335 2.98 36.51 10.81
CA PRO A 335 2.06 37.55 11.25
C PRO A 335 2.08 38.82 10.39
N GLY A 336 3.18 39.08 9.67
CA GLY A 336 3.31 40.23 8.78
C GLY A 336 2.48 40.11 7.51
N THR A 337 2.41 38.91 6.92
CA THR A 337 1.57 38.62 5.74
C THR A 337 0.21 38.04 6.09
N ARG A 338 0.00 37.69 7.37
CA ARG A 338 -1.19 37.03 7.91
C ARG A 338 -1.50 35.69 7.24
N GLN A 339 -0.46 34.94 6.86
CA GLN A 339 -0.56 33.66 6.14
C GLN A 339 0.54 32.71 6.61
N GLY A 340 0.40 31.42 6.32
CA GLY A 340 1.44 30.43 6.50
C GLY A 340 2.67 30.70 5.63
N TYR A 341 3.83 30.19 6.06
CA TYR A 341 5.02 30.19 5.21
C TYR A 341 4.80 29.36 3.93
N ALA A 342 5.71 29.50 2.96
CA ALA A 342 5.66 28.71 1.73
C ALA A 342 5.75 27.22 2.05
N GLY A 343 4.95 26.37 1.40
CA GLY A 343 5.05 24.92 1.62
C GLY A 343 6.22 24.30 0.87
N GLY A 344 6.15 22.98 0.75
CA GLY A 344 6.87 22.24 -0.27
C GLY A 344 6.44 22.62 -1.69
N ASN A 345 7.36 22.50 -2.65
CA ASN A 345 7.06 22.66 -4.09
C ASN A 345 6.54 21.36 -4.75
N GLY A 346 6.15 20.37 -3.94
CA GLY A 346 5.57 19.10 -4.35
C GLY A 346 4.91 18.40 -3.16
N ASP A 347 4.34 17.22 -3.40
CA ASP A 347 3.49 16.54 -2.42
C ASP A 347 4.26 16.05 -1.18
N ILE A 348 3.61 16.13 -0.02
CA ILE A 348 4.00 15.37 1.18
C ILE A 348 3.41 13.97 1.03
N ASN A 349 4.27 12.95 1.07
CA ASN A 349 3.86 11.55 0.96
C ASN A 349 3.65 10.91 2.33
N ASP A 350 4.46 11.29 3.32
CA ASP A 350 4.42 10.72 4.65
C ASP A 350 5.08 11.66 5.66
N ALA A 351 4.83 11.42 6.94
CA ALA A 351 5.46 12.15 8.03
C ALA A 351 5.50 11.32 9.31
N PHE A 352 6.41 11.70 10.21
CA PHE A 352 6.51 11.14 11.54
C PHE A 352 6.80 12.24 12.57
N MET A 353 6.26 12.11 13.79
CA MET A 353 6.53 13.03 14.90
C MET A 353 7.42 12.34 15.94
N GLN A 354 8.60 12.92 16.18
CA GLN A 354 9.55 12.45 17.18
C GLN A 354 9.05 12.68 18.61
N ALA A 355 9.68 12.05 19.59
CA ALA A 355 9.29 12.16 21.00
C ALA A 355 9.45 13.59 21.58
N ASP A 356 10.38 14.38 21.03
CA ASP A 356 10.52 15.82 21.34
C ASP A 356 9.46 16.69 20.63
N GLY A 357 8.59 16.05 19.84
CA GLY A 357 7.55 16.58 18.98
C GLY A 357 8.01 17.47 17.84
N LYS A 358 9.27 17.35 17.43
CA LYS A 358 9.67 17.74 16.07
C LYS A 358 9.04 16.79 15.06
N ILE A 359 8.75 17.31 13.88
CA ILE A 359 8.08 16.55 12.82
C ILE A 359 9.03 16.41 11.64
N ILE A 360 9.13 15.21 11.09
CA ILE A 360 9.86 14.95 9.86
C ILE A 360 8.85 14.63 8.77
N ALA A 361 8.88 15.40 7.70
CA ALA A 361 8.05 15.21 6.51
C ALA A 361 8.92 14.73 5.35
N VAL A 362 8.37 13.82 4.54
CA VAL A 362 9.03 13.27 3.35
C VAL A 362 8.07 13.32 2.16
N GLY A 363 8.61 13.45 0.95
CA GLY A 363 7.75 13.60 -0.22
C GLY A 363 8.44 13.87 -1.55
N ALA A 364 7.66 14.39 -2.49
CA ALA A 364 8.08 14.75 -3.85
C ALA A 364 8.44 16.25 -3.97
N PHE A 365 8.98 16.86 -2.91
CA PHE A 365 9.43 18.25 -2.88
C PHE A 365 10.96 18.35 -2.86
N SER A 366 11.51 19.44 -3.40
CA SER A 366 12.94 19.80 -3.33
C SER A 366 13.21 21.05 -2.50
N THR A 367 12.18 21.81 -2.15
CA THR A 367 12.24 22.96 -1.25
C THR A 367 11.11 22.90 -0.24
N PHE A 368 11.29 23.46 0.96
CA PHE A 368 10.25 23.62 1.98
C PHE A 368 10.46 24.95 2.73
N ASN A 369 9.41 25.73 2.99
CA ASN A 369 9.53 27.09 3.56
C ASN A 369 10.54 27.99 2.79
N GLY A 370 10.68 27.75 1.47
CA GLY A 370 11.64 28.47 0.61
C GLY A 370 13.10 28.04 0.75
N LEU A 371 13.40 27.06 1.61
CA LEU A 371 14.74 26.51 1.81
C LEU A 371 14.92 25.19 1.04
N PRO A 372 16.13 24.83 0.59
CA PRO A 372 16.41 23.51 0.03
C PRO A 372 16.04 22.38 1.02
N ALA A 373 15.29 21.40 0.53
CA ALA A 373 14.78 20.28 1.32
C ALA A 373 14.54 19.08 0.40
N ASN A 374 15.62 18.42 -0.04
CA ASN A 374 15.58 17.35 -1.05
C ASN A 374 14.85 16.10 -0.53
N HIS A 375 13.53 16.08 -0.70
CA HIS A 375 12.58 15.02 -0.36
C HIS A 375 12.45 14.68 1.13
N ILE A 376 13.10 15.45 2.01
CA ILE A 376 13.01 15.32 3.47
C ILE A 376 13.24 16.66 4.15
N VAL A 377 12.46 16.95 5.19
CA VAL A 377 12.62 18.12 6.06
C VAL A 377 12.25 17.77 7.49
N ARG A 378 12.99 18.28 8.47
CA ARG A 378 12.57 18.29 9.88
C ARG A 378 12.08 19.69 10.27
N LEU A 379 11.03 19.73 11.06
CA LEU A 379 10.39 20.93 11.57
C LEU A 379 10.50 20.95 13.10
N ASN A 380 10.79 22.12 13.64
CA ASN A 380 10.75 22.40 15.06
C ASN A 380 9.30 22.38 15.59
N THR A 381 9.15 22.44 16.91
CA THR A 381 7.84 22.45 17.60
C THR A 381 7.02 23.72 17.33
N ASP A 382 7.62 24.75 16.73
CA ASP A 382 6.97 25.97 16.24
C ASP A 382 6.71 25.92 14.71
N GLY A 383 7.07 24.82 14.04
CA GLY A 383 6.88 24.62 12.61
C GLY A 383 7.94 25.28 11.73
N SER A 384 8.96 25.92 12.29
CA SER A 384 10.13 26.38 11.54
C SER A 384 10.98 25.20 11.07
N VAL A 385 11.72 25.38 9.96
CA VAL A 385 12.65 24.34 9.47
C VAL A 385 13.82 24.20 10.45
N ASP A 386 14.11 22.97 10.86
CA ASP A 386 15.22 22.67 11.74
C ASP A 386 16.52 22.48 10.95
N ALA A 387 17.34 23.53 10.91
CA ALA A 387 18.64 23.52 10.23
C ALA A 387 19.68 22.59 10.87
N THR A 388 19.43 22.03 12.05
CA THR A 388 20.33 21.08 12.72
C THR A 388 20.13 19.63 12.28
N PHE A 389 19.10 19.36 11.45
CA PHE A 389 18.83 18.03 10.94
C PHE A 389 19.90 17.60 9.93
N ALA A 390 20.61 16.53 10.24
CA ALA A 390 21.82 16.09 9.55
C ALA A 390 21.52 15.24 8.29
N SER A 391 20.60 15.70 7.43
CA SER A 391 20.24 14.99 6.19
C SER A 391 21.28 15.08 5.07
N GLY A 392 22.33 15.91 5.25
CA GLY A 392 23.33 16.16 4.21
C GLY A 392 22.71 16.77 2.95
N THR A 393 22.95 16.15 1.79
CA THR A 393 22.28 16.54 0.54
C THR A 393 20.84 16.03 0.43
N GLY A 394 20.30 15.35 1.45
CA GLY A 394 19.01 14.66 1.38
C GLY A 394 19.01 13.50 0.39
N ALA A 395 17.82 13.13 -0.10
CA ALA A 395 17.66 12.10 -1.13
C ALA A 395 17.71 12.72 -2.54
N ASP A 396 18.16 11.98 -3.55
CA ASP A 396 18.14 12.42 -4.96
C ASP A 396 16.84 12.08 -5.72
N GLY A 397 15.86 11.51 -5.02
CA GLY A 397 14.54 11.21 -5.56
C GLY A 397 13.47 11.09 -4.49
N PRO A 398 12.19 10.97 -4.87
CA PRO A 398 11.07 10.99 -3.94
C PRO A 398 11.18 9.92 -2.86
N VAL A 399 10.96 10.34 -1.63
CA VAL A 399 10.79 9.46 -0.47
C VAL A 399 9.29 9.24 -0.26
N THR A 400 8.86 7.98 -0.18
CA THR A 400 7.45 7.58 -0.14
C THR A 400 6.99 7.09 1.22
N SER A 401 7.92 6.76 2.12
CA SER A 401 7.63 6.27 3.46
C SER A 401 8.74 6.64 4.45
N ILE A 402 8.35 6.97 5.68
CA ILE A 402 9.24 7.15 6.84
C ILE A 402 8.67 6.43 8.06
N ARG A 403 9.43 5.51 8.67
CA ARG A 403 9.03 4.84 9.91
C ARG A 403 10.06 5.07 11.00
N TYR A 404 9.61 5.41 12.19
CA TYR A 404 10.45 5.51 13.37
C TYR A 404 10.17 4.33 14.30
N ASN A 405 11.24 3.73 14.80
CA ASN A 405 11.16 2.73 15.84
C ASN A 405 11.59 3.37 17.17
N ALA A 406 10.64 3.49 18.10
CA ALA A 406 10.89 4.12 19.40
C ALA A 406 11.82 3.29 20.31
N THR A 407 11.89 1.98 20.10
CA THR A 407 12.76 1.06 20.85
C THR A 407 14.22 1.26 20.47
N THR A 408 14.52 1.41 19.17
CA THR A 408 15.90 1.59 18.67
C THR A 408 16.30 3.05 18.54
N GLY A 409 15.33 3.97 18.51
CA GLY A 409 15.57 5.40 18.27
C GLY A 409 15.97 5.71 16.81
N LYS A 410 15.70 4.79 15.88
CA LYS A 410 16.10 4.90 14.46
C LYS A 410 14.90 5.20 13.57
N MET A 411 15.20 5.83 12.44
CA MET A 411 14.24 6.06 11.36
C MET A 411 14.65 5.27 10.13
N ILE A 412 13.70 4.75 9.39
CA ILE A 412 13.96 4.10 8.10
C ILE A 412 13.12 4.76 7.02
N LEU A 413 13.77 5.06 5.89
CA LEU A 413 13.14 5.64 4.71
C LEU A 413 13.02 4.60 3.61
N ALA A 414 11.96 4.70 2.81
CA ALA A 414 11.82 4.00 1.54
C ALA A 414 11.37 4.95 0.43
N GLY A 415 11.82 4.72 -0.80
CA GLY A 415 11.44 5.53 -1.95
C GLY A 415 12.17 5.16 -3.23
N SER A 416 12.09 6.05 -4.22
CA SER A 416 12.70 5.87 -5.55
C SER A 416 14.05 6.59 -5.70
N PHE A 417 14.70 6.93 -4.59
CA PHE A 417 16.03 7.54 -4.57
C PHE A 417 17.14 6.49 -4.77
N LYS A 418 18.28 6.92 -5.28
CA LYS A 418 19.51 6.12 -5.45
C LYS A 418 20.61 6.57 -4.50
N THR A 419 20.54 7.79 -3.98
CA THR A 419 21.49 8.32 -3.02
C THR A 419 20.77 9.02 -1.86
N TYR A 420 21.40 9.00 -0.69
CA TYR A 420 21.03 9.80 0.47
C TYR A 420 22.28 10.37 1.13
N GLY A 421 22.30 11.67 1.41
CA GLY A 421 23.45 12.32 2.03
C GLY A 421 24.75 12.16 1.23
N GLY A 422 24.65 12.12 -0.10
CA GLY A 422 25.77 11.91 -1.02
C GLY A 422 26.29 10.47 -1.14
N LYS A 423 25.70 9.50 -0.42
CA LYS A 423 26.08 8.09 -0.46
C LYS A 423 25.06 7.26 -1.26
N THR A 424 25.51 6.24 -1.99
CA THR A 424 24.63 5.28 -2.66
C THR A 424 23.75 4.53 -1.67
N ARG A 425 22.44 4.60 -1.88
CA ARG A 425 21.39 3.95 -1.08
C ARG A 425 20.24 3.58 -2.01
N SER A 426 20.07 2.29 -2.30
CA SER A 426 19.14 1.75 -3.31
C SER A 426 17.65 1.86 -2.91
N GLY A 427 17.19 3.06 -2.58
CA GLY A 427 15.81 3.35 -2.19
C GLY A 427 15.47 3.03 -0.74
N VAL A 428 16.41 2.53 0.07
CA VAL A 428 16.24 2.32 1.52
C VAL A 428 17.45 2.88 2.27
N VAL A 429 17.21 3.60 3.36
CA VAL A 429 18.27 4.06 4.27
C VAL A 429 17.77 4.06 5.72
N LEU A 430 18.62 3.62 6.65
CA LEU A 430 18.42 3.74 8.09
C LEU A 430 19.14 5.00 8.59
N LEU A 431 18.48 5.79 9.42
CA LEU A 431 18.94 7.05 9.95
C LEU A 431 18.88 7.06 11.48
N ASN A 432 19.80 7.80 12.09
CA ASN A 432 19.72 8.21 13.49
C ASN A 432 18.62 9.27 13.69
N ALA A 433 18.20 9.50 14.93
CA ALA A 433 17.17 10.49 15.28
C ALA A 433 17.50 11.93 14.82
N ASP A 434 18.77 12.26 14.62
CA ASP A 434 19.23 13.56 14.13
C ASP A 434 19.23 13.69 12.59
N GLY A 435 18.92 12.62 11.86
CA GLY A 435 18.91 12.57 10.40
C GLY A 435 20.20 12.05 9.75
N SER A 436 21.26 11.85 10.53
CA SER A 436 22.50 11.26 10.02
C SER A 436 22.30 9.79 9.64
N VAL A 437 23.03 9.33 8.62
CA VAL A 437 22.94 7.93 8.15
C VAL A 437 23.53 6.98 9.17
N ASP A 438 22.80 5.89 9.45
CA ASP A 438 23.33 4.76 10.22
C ASP A 438 24.07 3.80 9.27
N ASP A 439 25.40 3.91 9.25
CA ASP A 439 26.25 3.10 8.38
C ASP A 439 26.36 1.62 8.83
N THR A 440 25.76 1.21 9.96
CA THR A 440 25.71 -0.24 10.30
C THR A 440 24.73 -1.00 9.42
N PHE A 441 23.76 -0.30 8.81
CA PHE A 441 22.79 -0.90 7.89
C PHE A 441 23.22 -0.68 6.44
N GLN A 442 23.62 -1.77 5.77
CA GLN A 442 24.08 -1.76 4.39
C GLN A 442 23.04 -2.43 3.50
N PHE A 443 22.17 -1.61 2.91
CA PHE A 443 21.17 -2.08 1.97
C PHE A 443 21.80 -2.43 0.62
N GLY A 444 21.55 -3.65 0.17
CA GLY A 444 22.06 -4.23 -1.07
C GLY A 444 21.41 -3.66 -2.33
N GLU A 445 21.82 -4.22 -3.47
CA GLU A 445 21.30 -3.86 -4.79
C GLU A 445 19.91 -4.48 -5.00
N LEU A 446 18.99 -3.68 -5.54
CA LEU A 446 17.70 -4.15 -6.04
C LEU A 446 17.68 -4.18 -7.56
N THR A 447 17.10 -5.24 -8.12
CA THR A 447 16.84 -5.35 -9.56
C THR A 447 15.36 -5.61 -9.81
N GLY A 448 14.83 -5.05 -10.90
CA GLY A 448 13.47 -5.32 -11.36
C GLY A 448 12.38 -4.49 -10.68
N GLY A 449 12.73 -3.47 -9.88
CA GLY A 449 11.78 -2.56 -9.24
C GLY A 449 12.43 -1.75 -8.12
N VAL A 450 11.58 -1.10 -7.31
CA VAL A 450 11.97 -0.20 -6.21
C VAL A 450 11.23 -0.59 -4.92
N PRO A 451 11.77 -0.25 -3.74
CA PRO A 451 11.04 -0.39 -2.49
C PRO A 451 9.94 0.68 -2.41
N ASN A 452 8.81 0.33 -1.81
CA ASN A 452 7.71 1.27 -1.54
C ASN A 452 7.39 1.41 -0.05
N PHE A 453 7.97 0.55 0.79
CA PHE A 453 7.82 0.57 2.23
C PHE A 453 9.02 -0.09 2.90
N ALA A 454 9.41 0.44 4.06
CA ALA A 454 10.39 -0.15 4.96
C ALA A 454 10.00 0.12 6.42
N ALA A 455 10.21 -0.85 7.31
CA ALA A 455 10.04 -0.69 8.75
C ALA A 455 11.05 -1.53 9.53
N GLN A 456 11.69 -0.93 10.54
CA GLN A 456 12.49 -1.66 11.52
C GLN A 456 11.59 -2.13 12.66
N LEU A 457 11.63 -3.43 12.96
CA LEU A 457 10.94 -4.06 14.08
C LEU A 457 11.75 -3.88 15.37
N ASN A 458 11.09 -4.04 16.52
CA ASN A 458 11.71 -3.88 17.85
C ASN A 458 12.89 -4.83 18.10
N ASN A 459 12.93 -5.97 17.40
CA ASN A 459 14.06 -6.91 17.47
C ASN A 459 15.23 -6.54 16.52
N GLY A 460 15.17 -5.38 15.85
CA GLY A 460 16.19 -4.88 14.92
C GLY A 460 16.08 -5.43 13.50
N LYS A 461 15.24 -6.44 13.22
CA LYS A 461 14.98 -6.90 11.84
C LYS A 461 14.24 -5.83 11.05
N VAL A 462 14.39 -5.88 9.73
CA VAL A 462 13.81 -4.88 8.83
C VAL A 462 12.88 -5.57 7.84
N LEU A 463 11.63 -5.11 7.78
CA LEU A 463 10.66 -5.52 6.76
C LEU A 463 10.72 -4.54 5.58
N ILE A 464 10.84 -5.07 4.37
CA ILE A 464 10.84 -4.27 3.14
C ILE A 464 9.77 -4.83 2.20
N SER A 465 8.98 -3.93 1.58
CA SER A 465 8.13 -4.29 0.45
C SER A 465 8.34 -3.37 -0.75
N GLY A 466 7.97 -3.84 -1.94
CA GLY A 466 8.13 -3.12 -3.19
C GLY A 466 7.71 -3.94 -4.39
N ASN A 467 8.07 -3.46 -5.58
CA ASN A 467 7.88 -4.18 -6.84
C ASN A 467 9.20 -4.73 -7.41
N PHE A 468 10.23 -4.91 -6.57
CA PHE A 468 11.51 -5.49 -6.96
C PHE A 468 11.41 -7.01 -7.16
N ASN A 469 12.36 -7.56 -7.93
CA ASN A 469 12.44 -8.98 -8.28
C ASN A 469 13.66 -9.67 -7.66
N LYS A 470 14.74 -8.94 -7.38
CA LYS A 470 15.98 -9.48 -6.80
C LYS A 470 16.58 -8.52 -5.77
N TYR A 471 17.25 -9.10 -4.78
CA TYR A 471 18.10 -8.42 -3.80
C TYR A 471 19.47 -9.11 -3.78
N ASN A 472 20.55 -8.39 -4.13
CA ASN A 472 21.90 -8.95 -4.30
C ASN A 472 21.90 -10.22 -5.17
N SER A 473 21.26 -10.14 -6.34
CA SER A 473 21.07 -11.24 -7.30
C SER A 473 20.20 -12.42 -6.83
N ILE A 474 19.76 -12.45 -5.57
CA ILE A 474 18.85 -13.47 -5.02
C ILE A 474 17.41 -13.04 -5.27
N ILE A 475 16.56 -13.98 -5.71
CA ILE A 475 15.16 -13.69 -6.06
C ILE A 475 14.34 -13.30 -4.85
N ARG A 476 13.69 -12.14 -4.92
CA ARG A 476 12.77 -11.61 -3.92
C ARG A 476 11.63 -10.89 -4.62
N GLN A 477 10.43 -11.46 -4.53
CA GLN A 477 9.26 -10.98 -5.27
C GLN A 477 8.44 -10.04 -4.39
N GLY A 478 8.98 -8.85 -4.14
CA GLY A 478 8.26 -7.74 -3.53
C GLY A 478 8.13 -7.72 -2.00
N PHE A 479 8.60 -8.74 -1.29
CA PHE A 479 8.69 -8.75 0.17
C PHE A 479 9.97 -9.45 0.64
N MET A 480 10.60 -8.91 1.67
CA MET A 480 11.75 -9.55 2.32
C MET A 480 11.93 -9.08 3.76
N VAL A 481 12.64 -9.91 4.54
CA VAL A 481 13.04 -9.62 5.91
C VAL A 481 14.57 -9.62 5.98
N LEU A 482 15.13 -8.52 6.48
CA LEU A 482 16.57 -8.32 6.64
C LEU A 482 16.97 -8.34 8.12
N ASN A 483 18.24 -8.64 8.37
CA ASN A 483 18.89 -8.38 9.65
C ASN A 483 19.16 -6.87 9.82
N ALA A 484 19.58 -6.48 11.02
CA ALA A 484 19.89 -5.09 11.35
C ALA A 484 21.07 -4.51 10.54
N ASP A 485 21.88 -5.36 9.91
CA ASP A 485 22.98 -4.98 9.03
C ASP A 485 22.57 -4.86 7.54
N GLY A 486 21.34 -5.21 7.19
CA GLY A 486 20.84 -5.23 5.81
C GLY A 486 21.03 -6.56 5.08
N SER A 487 21.70 -7.56 5.66
CA SER A 487 21.76 -8.91 5.08
C SER A 487 20.40 -9.63 5.13
N LEU A 488 20.14 -10.57 4.23
CA LEU A 488 18.93 -11.39 4.27
C LEU A 488 18.87 -12.20 5.58
N ALA A 489 17.77 -12.08 6.32
CA ALA A 489 17.59 -12.85 7.53
C ALA A 489 17.33 -14.33 7.19
N ALA A 490 18.21 -15.21 7.65
CA ALA A 490 18.14 -16.65 7.38
C ALA A 490 16.81 -17.25 7.88
N GLY A 491 16.14 -17.99 7.00
CA GLY A 491 14.83 -18.61 7.27
C GLY A 491 13.64 -17.65 7.23
N TYR A 492 13.82 -16.33 7.08
CA TYR A 492 12.70 -15.37 7.03
C TYR A 492 12.26 -14.97 5.62
N ASN A 493 12.92 -15.48 4.59
CA ASN A 493 12.69 -15.10 3.20
C ASN A 493 12.15 -16.29 2.39
N ASN A 494 11.38 -17.14 3.05
CA ASN A 494 10.77 -18.34 2.46
C ASN A 494 9.47 -18.04 1.71
N THR A 495 8.85 -16.87 1.90
CA THR A 495 7.58 -16.50 1.27
C THR A 495 7.70 -16.27 -0.23
N GLY A 496 6.66 -16.64 -0.97
CA GLY A 496 6.49 -16.31 -2.38
C GLY A 496 6.08 -14.86 -2.63
N ALA A 497 5.40 -14.62 -3.76
CA ALA A 497 5.15 -13.29 -4.25
C ALA A 497 4.27 -12.43 -3.32
N PHE A 498 4.69 -11.18 -3.14
CA PHE A 498 3.89 -10.08 -2.59
C PHE A 498 3.53 -9.11 -3.72
N GLN A 499 2.30 -8.58 -3.71
CA GLN A 499 1.84 -7.61 -4.71
C GLN A 499 1.04 -6.48 -4.06
N GLY A 500 1.60 -5.27 -4.11
CA GLY A 500 0.98 -4.05 -3.63
C GLY A 500 1.93 -3.18 -2.81
N ARG A 501 1.36 -2.43 -1.87
CA ARG A 501 2.07 -1.50 -0.98
C ARG A 501 1.59 -1.68 0.45
N ILE A 502 2.52 -1.82 1.38
CA ILE A 502 2.24 -1.71 2.81
C ILE A 502 2.19 -0.23 3.19
N THR A 503 1.19 0.17 3.97
CA THR A 503 1.06 1.51 4.55
C THR A 503 1.43 1.50 6.02
N LYS A 504 1.17 0.42 6.77
CA LYS A 504 1.53 0.34 8.19
C LYS A 504 1.81 -1.10 8.62
N VAL A 505 2.67 -1.22 9.62
CA VAL A 505 3.03 -2.47 10.31
C VAL A 505 2.78 -2.28 11.79
N VAL A 506 2.15 -3.26 12.43
CA VAL A 506 1.94 -3.31 13.87
C VAL A 506 2.48 -4.64 14.41
N GLU A 507 3.46 -4.58 15.31
CA GLU A 507 3.97 -5.77 16.00
C GLU A 507 2.93 -6.29 17.00
N THR A 508 2.74 -7.61 17.02
CA THR A 508 1.75 -8.32 17.83
C THR A 508 2.23 -9.74 18.13
N THR A 509 1.33 -10.59 18.63
CA THR A 509 1.59 -12.01 18.91
C THR A 509 0.44 -12.84 18.35
N SER A 510 0.75 -13.97 17.72
CA SER A 510 -0.25 -14.90 17.22
C SER A 510 -0.93 -15.67 18.34
N ALA A 511 -2.02 -16.39 18.04
CA ALA A 511 -2.67 -17.27 19.01
C ALA A 511 -1.75 -18.39 19.54
N LEU A 512 -0.70 -18.73 18.78
CA LEU A 512 0.32 -19.72 19.16
C LEU A 512 1.46 -19.12 20.00
N GLY A 513 1.42 -17.82 20.31
CA GLY A 513 2.46 -17.14 21.08
C GLY A 513 3.69 -16.73 20.25
N ASN A 514 3.65 -16.88 18.91
CA ASN A 514 4.74 -16.47 18.05
C ASN A 514 4.76 -14.95 17.89
N PRO A 515 5.95 -14.30 17.79
CA PRO A 515 6.03 -12.93 17.31
C PRO A 515 5.33 -12.81 15.97
N ALA A 516 4.51 -11.78 15.79
CA ALA A 516 3.76 -11.57 14.56
C ALA A 516 3.68 -10.08 14.22
N VAL A 517 3.31 -9.79 12.98
CA VAL A 517 3.04 -8.44 12.51
C VAL A 517 1.71 -8.40 11.78
N ILE A 518 0.90 -7.37 12.02
CA ILE A 518 -0.22 -7.03 11.16
C ILE A 518 0.30 -6.08 10.09
N LEU A 519 0.13 -6.48 8.83
CA LEU A 519 0.44 -5.65 7.66
C LEU A 519 -0.89 -5.09 7.14
N VAL A 520 -0.97 -3.77 6.95
CA VAL A 520 -2.09 -3.12 6.26
C VAL A 520 -1.59 -2.25 5.11
N GLY A 521 -2.42 -2.06 4.08
CA GLY A 521 -2.06 -1.23 2.94
C GLY A 521 -2.99 -1.34 1.74
N ASP A 522 -2.42 -1.23 0.55
CA ASP A 522 -3.06 -1.45 -0.75
C ASP A 522 -2.36 -2.64 -1.42
N PHE A 523 -2.72 -3.85 -1.01
CA PHE A 523 -2.10 -5.08 -1.49
C PHE A 523 -3.11 -6.22 -1.58
N ASN A 524 -2.92 -7.07 -2.59
CA ASN A 524 -3.86 -8.13 -2.91
C ASN A 524 -3.26 -9.54 -2.85
N LYS A 525 -1.96 -9.64 -2.55
CA LYS A 525 -1.24 -10.90 -2.48
C LYS A 525 -0.12 -10.87 -1.45
N PHE A 526 -0.03 -11.93 -0.66
CA PHE A 526 1.11 -12.24 0.20
C PHE A 526 1.39 -13.75 0.13
N ASP A 527 2.65 -14.14 -0.03
CA ASP A 527 3.06 -15.55 -0.12
C ASP A 527 2.24 -16.36 -1.14
N ASN A 528 2.12 -15.83 -2.37
CA ASN A 528 1.30 -16.40 -3.46
C ASN A 528 -0.20 -16.56 -3.16
N THR A 529 -0.67 -16.11 -2.00
CA THR A 529 -2.05 -16.25 -1.52
C THR A 529 -2.77 -14.91 -1.67
N LYS A 530 -4.01 -14.94 -2.16
CA LYS A 530 -4.85 -13.74 -2.24
C LYS A 530 -5.18 -13.28 -0.82
N VAL A 531 -4.99 -12.00 -0.57
CA VAL A 531 -5.34 -11.31 0.69
C VAL A 531 -6.01 -9.98 0.33
N GLY A 532 -6.78 -9.38 1.24
CA GLY A 532 -7.43 -8.09 0.97
C GLY A 532 -6.92 -6.99 1.86
N ASN A 533 -5.77 -6.40 1.54
CA ASN A 533 -5.22 -5.20 2.18
C ASN A 533 -4.87 -5.31 3.66
N ILE A 534 -5.12 -6.44 4.30
CA ILE A 534 -4.73 -6.77 5.68
C ILE A 534 -4.33 -8.24 5.77
N VAL A 535 -3.26 -8.52 6.51
CA VAL A 535 -2.85 -9.89 6.87
C VAL A 535 -2.04 -9.86 8.17
N ARG A 536 -2.19 -10.87 9.02
CA ARG A 536 -1.29 -11.11 10.15
C ARG A 536 -0.27 -12.17 9.75
N VAL A 537 1.01 -11.87 9.94
CA VAL A 537 2.14 -12.70 9.51
C VAL A 537 2.97 -13.06 10.73
N GLU A 538 3.20 -14.35 10.95
CA GLU A 538 4.09 -14.84 12.00
C GLU A 538 5.55 -14.66 11.57
N LEU A 539 6.40 -14.33 12.56
CA LEU A 539 7.85 -14.22 12.47
C LEU A 539 8.45 -15.16 13.53
N LYS A 540 8.37 -16.48 13.27
CA LYS A 540 8.78 -17.55 14.19
C LYS A 540 10.26 -17.39 14.59
N LYS A 541 10.59 -17.86 15.79
CA LYS A 541 11.96 -17.75 16.33
C LYS A 541 12.91 -18.75 15.71
#